data_AF-A0A835E645-F1
#
_entry.id   AF-A0A835E645-F1
#
_cell.length_a   1.000
_cell.length_b   1.000
_cell.length_c   1.000
_cell.angle_alpha   90.00
_cell.angle_beta   90.00
_cell.angle_gamma   90.00
#
_symmetry.space_group_name_H-M   'P 1'
#
loop_
_entity.id
_entity.type
_entity.pdbx_description
1 polymer ?
#
loop_
_entity_poly.entity_id
_entity_poly.type
_entity_poly.pdbx_seq_one_letter_code
_entity_poly.pdbx_strand_id
1 'polypeptide(L)' 'MIIAARHMFGSPIFREIVIVSCWSIWCHRNSIIFDNGSLSLLAWKHFFVQEVSMVLLRVKAYVKALLTFMAE' A
#
# COMPACT_ATOMS: atom_id res chain seq x y z
N MET A 1 0.13 -10.41 17.10
CA MET A 1 0.91 -9.33 16.45
C MET A 1 0.05 -8.51 15.47
N ILE A 2 -0.46 -9.06 14.36
CA ILE A 2 -1.27 -8.28 13.40
C ILE A 2 -2.63 -7.80 13.95
N ILE A 3 -3.29 -8.64 14.77
CA ILE A 3 -4.59 -8.28 15.40
C ILE A 3 -4.41 -7.10 16.37
N ALA A 4 -3.38 -7.15 17.21
CA ALA A 4 -3.05 -6.05 18.13
C ALA A 4 -2.71 -4.76 17.36
N ALA A 5 -1.90 -4.84 16.31
CA ALA A 5 -1.60 -3.69 15.44
C ALA A 5 -2.87 -3.09 14.79
N ARG A 6 -3.79 -3.94 14.32
CA ARG A 6 -5.10 -3.49 13.81
C ARG A 6 -5.89 -2.73 14.86
N HIS A 7 -5.94 -3.25 16.09
CA HIS A 7 -6.64 -2.59 17.19
C HIS A 7 -6.00 -1.26 17.57
N MET A 8 -4.66 -1.20 17.62
CA MET A 8 -3.92 0.03 17.91
C MET A 8 -4.04 1.08 16.81
N PHE A 9 -4.11 0.66 15.54
CA PHE A 9 -4.29 1.58 14.42
C PHE A 9 -5.68 2.23 14.42
N GLY A 10 -6.70 1.52 14.93
CA GLY A 10 -8.02 2.11 15.24
C GLY A 10 -8.85 2.53 14.02
N SER A 11 -8.43 2.22 12.79
CA SER A 11 -9.10 2.66 11.57
C SER A 11 -9.29 1.52 10.56
N PRO A 12 -10.43 1.48 9.82
CA PRO A 12 -10.75 0.39 8.90
C PRO A 12 -9.79 0.29 7.72
N ILE A 13 -9.01 1.34 7.40
CA ILE A 13 -8.04 1.35 6.30
C ILE A 13 -6.75 0.56 6.59
N PHE A 14 -6.57 0.07 7.83
CA PHE A 14 -5.36 -0.67 8.24
C PHE A 14 -5.01 -1.80 7.27
N ARG A 15 -6.02 -2.58 6.89
CA ARG A 15 -5.82 -3.76 6.06
C ARG A 15 -5.33 -3.37 4.68
N GLU A 16 -5.96 -2.38 4.06
CA GLU A 16 -5.62 -1.88 2.74
C GLU A 16 -4.18 -1.35 2.71
N ILE A 17 -3.79 -0.54 3.69
CA ILE A 17 -2.42 0.00 3.80
C ILE A 17 -1.39 -1.12 3.94
N VAL A 18 -1.62 -2.06 4.87
CA VAL A 18 -0.64 -3.12 5.15
C VAL A 18 -0.49 -4.05 3.94
N ILE A 19 -1.60 -4.48 3.34
CA ILE A 19 -1.56 -5.38 2.18
C ILE A 19 -0.86 -4.69 1.01
N VAL A 20 -1.22 -3.45 0.68
CA VAL A 20 -0.60 -2.73 -0.43
C VAL A 20 0.88 -2.47 -0.16
N SER A 21 1.26 -2.11 1.08
CA SER A 21 2.67 -1.93 1.46
C SER A 21 3.48 -3.21 1.24
N CYS A 22 2.97 -4.36 1.72
CA CYS A 22 3.62 -5.65 1.54
C CYS A 22 3.74 -6.03 0.05
N TRP A 23 2.68 -5.81 -0.73
CA TRP A 23 2.67 -6.03 -2.16
C TRP A 23 3.71 -5.16 -2.87
N SER A 24 3.75 -3.86 -2.58
CA SER A 24 4.72 -2.94 -3.15
C SER A 24 6.16 -3.31 -2.79
N ILE A 25 6.42 -3.78 -1.56
CA ILE A 25 7.76 -4.26 -1.17
C ILE A 25 8.15 -5.48 -2.01
N TRP A 26 7.22 -6.42 -2.17
CA TRP A 26 7.45 -7.62 -2.97
C TRP A 26 7.74 -7.27 -4.44
N CYS A 27 6.94 -6.39 -5.05
CA CYS A 27 7.17 -5.91 -6.41
C CYS A 27 8.51 -5.18 -6.57
N HIS A 28 8.87 -4.29 -5.63
CA HIS A 28 10.15 -3.57 -5.69
C HIS A 28 11.35 -4.51 -5.55
N ARG A 29 11.26 -5.52 -4.68
CA ARG A 29 12.32 -6.54 -4.58
C ARG A 29 12.42 -7.35 -5.87
N ASN A 30 11.31 -7.73 -6.47
CA ASN A 30 11.30 -8.45 -7.74
C ASN A 30 11.88 -7.61 -8.87
N SER A 31 11.58 -6.31 -8.95
CA SER A 31 12.16 -5.46 -9.98
C SER A 31 13.69 -5.36 -9.86
N ILE A 32 14.22 -5.40 -8.64
CA ILE A 32 15.69 -5.44 -8.42
C ILE A 32 16.30 -6.77 -8.90
N ILE A 33 15.64 -7.90 -8.61
CA ILE A 33 16.16 -9.23 -8.93
C ILE A 33 16.02 -9.55 -10.42
N PHE A 34 14.89 -9.21 -11.04
CA PHE A 34 14.51 -9.68 -12.37
C PHE A 34 14.62 -8.59 -13.45
N ASP A 35 14.46 -7.31 -13.09
CA ASP A 35 14.37 -6.21 -14.06
C ASP A 35 15.56 -5.24 -13.99
N ASN A 36 16.65 -5.63 -13.30
CA ASN A 36 17.84 -4.79 -13.07
C ASN A 36 17.51 -3.42 -12.45
N GLY A 37 16.42 -3.35 -11.67
CA GLY A 37 16.05 -2.16 -10.90
C GLY A 37 17.04 -1.87 -9.78
N SER A 38 17.09 -0.63 -9.30
CA SER A 38 17.89 -0.22 -8.15
C SER A 38 17.04 -0.09 -6.88
N LEU A 39 17.66 -0.30 -5.73
CA LEU A 39 17.02 -0.04 -4.44
C LEU A 39 16.66 1.46 -4.34
N SER A 40 15.37 1.75 -4.26
CA SER A 40 14.87 3.12 -4.28
C SER A 40 13.55 3.22 -3.51
N LEU A 41 13.59 3.92 -2.38
CA LEU A 41 12.38 4.20 -1.60
C LEU A 41 11.37 5.04 -2.41
N LEU A 42 11.87 5.93 -3.28
CA LEU A 42 11.01 6.73 -4.15
C LEU A 42 10.29 5.86 -5.17
N ALA A 43 10.99 4.91 -5.81
CA ALA A 43 10.37 3.98 -6.76
C ALA A 43 9.32 3.10 -6.08
N TRP A 44 9.64 2.58 -4.88
CA TRP A 44 8.67 1.84 -4.07
C TRP A 44 7.45 2.69 -3.70
N LYS A 45 7.66 3.93 -3.23
CA LYS A 45 6.57 4.84 -2.84
C LYS A 45 5.67 5.17 -4.03
N HIS A 46 6.26 5.41 -5.20
CA HIS A 46 5.50 5.67 -6.43
C HIS A 46 4.61 4.48 -6.78
N PHE A 47 5.16 3.25 -6.76
CA PHE A 47 4.38 2.05 -6.99
C PHE A 47 3.29 1.85 -5.93
N PHE A 48 3.58 2.11 -4.65
CA PHE A 48 2.60 2.08 -3.58
C PHE A 48 1.41 3.02 -3.83
N VAL A 49 1.67 4.28 -4.20
CA VAL A 49 0.60 5.26 -4.50
C VAL A 49 -0.26 4.82 -5.69
N GLN A 50 0.36 4.24 -6.72
CA GLN A 50 -0.38 3.67 -7.87
C GLN A 50 -1.29 2.51 -7.45
N GLU A 51 -0.80 1.60 -6.61
CA GLU A 51 -1.59 0.48 -6.10
C GLU A 51 -2.73 0.95 -5.19
N VAL A 52 -2.49 1.93 -4.30
CA VAL A 52 -3.55 2.56 -3.49
C VAL A 52 -4.62 3.18 -4.38
N SER A 53 -4.22 3.86 -5.46
CA SER A 53 -5.15 4.46 -6.42
C SER A 53 -6.06 3.42 -7.08
N MET A 54 -5.54 2.23 -7.39
CA MET A 54 -6.36 1.11 -7.88
C MET A 54 -7.29 0.55 -6.80
N VAL A 55 -6.85 0.47 -5.55
CA VAL A 55 -7.68 0.03 -4.41
C VAL A 55 -8.86 0.99 -4.20
N LEU A 56 -8.67 2.30 -4.34
CA LEU A 56 -9.74 3.31 -4.22
C LEU A 56 -10.91 3.10 -5.19
N LEU A 57 -10.71 2.37 -6.29
CA LEU A 57 -11.76 2.04 -7.26
C LEU A 57 -12.67 0.90 -6.80
N ARG A 58 -12.21 0.07 -5.84
CA ARG A 58 -12.88 -1.19 -5.47
C ARG A 58 -13.37 -1.23 -4.02
N VAL A 59 -12.83 -0.37 -3.16
CA VAL A 59 -13.23 -0.32 -1.74
C VAL A 59 -14.60 0.34 -1.54
N LYS A 60 -15.22 0.05 -0.39
CA LYS A 60 -16.48 0.69 0.02
C LYS A 60 -16.28 2.21 0.17
N ALA A 61 -17.34 2.99 -0.07
CA ALA A 61 -17.29 4.44 -0.07
C ALA A 61 -16.69 5.05 1.22
N TYR A 62 -17.03 4.52 2.40
CA TYR A 62 -16.48 5.01 3.67
C TYR A 62 -14.99 4.72 3.84
N VAL A 63 -14.48 3.60 3.28
CA VAL A 63 -13.04 3.29 3.28
C VAL A 63 -12.34 4.19 2.28
N LYS A 64 -12.94 4.41 1.10
CA LYS A 64 -12.43 5.33 0.08
C LYS A 64 -12.22 6.72 0.65
N ALA A 65 -13.23 7.28 1.32
CA ALA A 65 -13.16 8.61 1.94
C ALA A 65 -11.99 8.75 2.94
N LEU A 66 -11.65 7.67 3.65
CA LEU A 66 -10.53 7.64 4.60
C LEU A 66 -9.17 7.40 3.94
N LEU A 67 -9.13 6.83 2.74
CA LEU A 67 -7.89 6.40 2.07
C LEU A 67 -7.43 7.38 0.98
N THR A 68 -8.33 8.26 0.47
CA THR A 68 -8.05 9.18 -0.64
C THR A 68 -6.77 10.01 -0.45
N PHE A 69 -6.48 10.47 0.77
CA PHE A 69 -5.29 11.28 1.05
C PHE A 69 -3.96 10.58 0.77
N MET A 70 -3.96 9.25 0.64
CA MET A 70 -2.77 8.44 0.34
C MET A 70 -2.50 8.29 -1.16
N ALA A 71 -3.45 8.71 -2.01
CA ALA A 71 -3.30 8.69 -3.47
C ALA A 71 -2.80 10.03 -4.04
N GLU A 72 -2.55 11.01 -3.18
CA GLU A 72 -1.94 12.32 -3.49
C GLU A 72 -0.44 12.31 -3.18
#